data_AF-A0A926MHY1-F1
#
_entry.id   AF-A0A926MHY1-F1
#
_cell.length_a   1.000
_cell.length_b   1.000
_cell.length_c   1.000
_cell.angle_alpha   90.00
_cell.angle_beta   90.00
_cell.angle_gamma   90.00
#
_symmetry.space_group_name_H-M   'P 1'
#
loop_
_entity.id
_entity.type
_entity.pdbx_description
1 polymer ?
#
loop_
_entity_poly.entity_id
_entity_poly.type
_entity_poly.pdbx_seq_one_letter_code
_entity_poly.pdbx_strand_id
1 'polypeptide(L)' 'YTKKSIDNVLATTKENLNEWVTVKANVKEDFKEFHNLNVKELDGVAIMADTDNSKLKTVSYFQNIYFSSK' A
#
# COMPACT_ATOMS: atom_id res chain seq x y z
N TYR A 1 3.68 17.45 6.61
CA TYR A 1 4.80 17.26 5.67
C TYR A 1 5.78 16.25 6.24
N THR A 2 5.52 14.95 6.04
CA THR A 2 6.54 13.92 6.26
C THR A 2 7.41 13.86 5.01
N LYS A 3 8.66 14.27 5.12
CA LYS A 3 9.63 14.44 4.01
C LYS A 3 10.00 13.13 3.27
N LYS A 4 9.30 12.01 3.54
CA LYS A 4 9.64 10.64 3.14
C LYS A 4 8.40 9.72 3.10
N SER A 5 7.35 10.11 2.36
CA SER A 5 6.24 9.20 2.03
C SER A 5 6.35 8.79 0.56
N ILE A 6 5.95 7.56 0.26
CA ILE A 6 5.88 6.99 -1.09
C ILE A 6 4.46 6.45 -1.26
N ASP A 7 3.81 6.83 -2.35
CA ASP A 7 2.50 6.31 -2.71
C ASP A 7 2.66 5.35 -3.90
N ASN A 8 2.46 4.06 -3.66
CA ASN A 8 2.51 3.02 -4.69
C ASN A 8 1.11 2.51 -4.98
N VAL A 9 0.69 2.56 -6.25
CA VAL A 9 -0.61 2.03 -6.69
C VAL A 9 -0.45 0.56 -7.05
N LEU A 10 -1.06 -0.32 -6.27
CA LEU A 10 -0.94 -1.77 -6.47
C LEU A 10 -2.15 -2.40 -7.19
N ALA A 11 -3.31 -1.73 -7.20
CA ALA A 11 -4.53 -2.18 -7.84
C ALA A 11 -5.47 -1.01 -8.15
N THR A 12 -6.40 -1.20 -9.11
CA THR A 12 -7.42 -0.21 -9.48
C THR A 12 -8.77 -0.87 -9.76
N THR A 13 -9.85 -0.19 -9.37
CA THR A 13 -11.22 -0.61 -9.65
C THR A 13 -11.63 -0.39 -11.11
N LYS A 14 -10.83 0.35 -11.89
CA LYS A 14 -11.06 0.48 -13.34
C LYS A 14 -10.89 -0.85 -14.07
N GLU A 15 -10.01 -1.70 -13.55
CA GLU A 15 -9.69 -3.00 -14.15
C GLU A 15 -10.35 -4.14 -13.38
N ASN A 16 -10.34 -4.11 -12.04
CA ASN A 16 -10.80 -5.21 -11.19
C ASN A 16 -11.92 -4.75 -10.24
N LEU A 17 -13.09 -4.39 -10.79
CA LEU A 17 -14.24 -3.96 -9.98
C LEU A 17 -14.95 -5.15 -9.34
N ASN A 18 -15.15 -5.10 -8.01
CA ASN A 18 -15.80 -6.15 -7.21
C ASN A 18 -15.10 -7.52 -7.23
N GLU A 19 -13.78 -7.54 -7.45
CA GLU A 19 -12.98 -8.76 -7.45
C GLU A 19 -11.99 -8.76 -6.29
N TRP A 20 -11.65 -9.97 -5.81
CA TRP A 20 -10.56 -10.15 -4.86
C TRP A 20 -9.22 -10.01 -5.59
N VAL A 21 -8.50 -8.94 -5.30
CA VAL A 21 -7.17 -8.69 -5.84
C VAL A 21 -6.11 -9.00 -4.79
N THR A 22 -5.15 -9.86 -5.13
CA THR A 22 -3.95 -10.08 -4.31
C THR A 22 -2.82 -9.24 -4.86
N VAL A 23 -2.25 -8.39 -4.02
CA VAL A 23 -1.11 -7.54 -4.37
C VAL A 23 0.11 -7.89 -3.54
N LYS A 24 1.30 -7.67 -4.10
CA LYS A 24 2.58 -7.83 -3.42
C LYS A 24 3.50 -6.69 -3.85
N ALA A 25 4.27 -6.18 -2.90
CA ALA A 25 5.29 -5.16 -3.14
C ALA A 25 6.54 -5.49 -2.32
N ASN A 26 7.71 -5.20 -2.87
CA ASN A 26 8.96 -5.34 -2.16
C ASN A 26 9.28 -4.05 -1.41
N VAL A 27 8.71 -3.93 -0.21
CA VAL A 27 8.85 -2.73 0.63
C VAL A 27 10.30 -2.29 0.80
N LYS A 28 11.24 -3.23 0.97
CA LYS A 28 12.66 -2.91 1.16
C LYS A 28 13.29 -2.27 -0.09
N GLU A 29 12.91 -2.78 -1.26
CA GLU A 29 13.39 -2.27 -2.55
C GLU A 29 12.78 -0.91 -2.85
N ASP A 30 11.48 -0.72 -2.60
CA ASP A 30 10.80 0.56 -2.75
C ASP A 30 11.47 1.66 -1.90
N PHE A 31 11.76 1.39 -0.61
CA PHE A 31 12.48 2.35 0.24
C PHE A 31 13.90 2.65 -0.24
N LYS A 32 14.56 1.66 -0.85
CA LYS A 32 15.90 1.84 -1.39
C LYS A 32 15.87 2.68 -2.67
N GLU A 33 14.92 2.44 -3.56
CA GLU A 33 14.78 3.16 -4.82
C GLU A 33 14.37 4.62 -4.59
N PHE A 34 13.27 4.85 -3.87
CA PHE A 34 12.68 6.18 -3.75
C PHE A 34 13.31 7.06 -2.67
N HIS A 35 13.98 6.45 -1.68
CA HIS A 35 14.57 7.20 -0.55
C HIS A 35 16.05 6.91 -0.31
N ASN A 36 16.68 6.02 -1.10
CA ASN A 36 18.04 5.54 -0.86
C ASN A 36 18.25 4.97 0.56
N LEU A 37 17.19 4.44 1.17
CA LEU A 37 17.22 3.89 2.53
C LEU A 37 17.32 2.37 2.51
N ASN A 38 18.32 1.84 3.21
CA ASN A 38 18.43 0.40 3.44
C ASN A 38 17.64 0.03 4.70
N VAL A 39 16.36 -0.29 4.53
CA VAL A 39 15.47 -0.68 5.63
C VAL A 39 15.72 -2.15 6.01
N LYS A 40 15.80 -2.42 7.32
CA LYS A 40 15.99 -3.77 7.89
C LYS A 40 14.83 -4.22 8.77
N GLU A 41 14.12 -3.27 9.36
CA GLU A 41 13.04 -3.51 10.32
C GLU A 41 11.86 -2.60 9.96
N LEU A 42 10.65 -3.10 10.24
CA LEU A 42 9.39 -2.40 10.03
C LEU A 42 8.56 -2.57 11.30
N ASP A 43 8.15 -1.45 11.91
CA ASP A 43 7.45 -1.47 13.20
C ASP A 43 5.94 -1.67 13.05
N GLY A 44 5.38 -1.44 11.87
CA GLY A 44 3.95 -1.59 11.65
C GLY A 44 3.49 -1.34 10.22
N VAL A 45 2.22 -1.65 9.98
CA VAL A 45 1.50 -1.37 8.73
C VAL A 45 0.21 -0.62 9.08
N ALA A 46 -0.05 0.47 8.36
CA ALA A 46 -1.31 1.20 8.43
C ALA A 46 -2.02 1.09 7.08
N ILE A 47 -3.31 0.75 7.10
CA ILE A 47 -4.14 0.68 5.91
C ILE A 47 -5.18 1.78 6.00
N MET A 48 -5.26 2.58 4.95
CA MET A 48 -6.22 3.67 4.82
C MET A 48 -6.96 3.50 3.50
N ALA A 49 -8.29 3.59 3.56
CA ALA A 49 -9.13 3.78 2.39
C ALA A 49 -9.40 5.28 2.28
N ASP A 50 -8.70 5.97 1.38
CA ASP A 50 -8.87 7.39 1.16
C ASP A 50 -10.02 7.67 0.20
N THR A 51 -10.93 8.57 0.59
CA THR A 51 -12.05 9.02 -0.24
C THR A 51 -12.18 10.54 -0.29
N ASP A 52 -11.19 11.28 0.20
CA ASP A 52 -11.24 12.74 0.35
C ASP A 52 -11.55 13.46 -0.97
N ASN A 53 -10.94 13.02 -2.07
CA ASN A 53 -11.04 13.61 -3.40
C ASN A 53 -12.39 13.35 -4.05
N SER A 54 -13.05 12.24 -3.73
CA SER A 54 -14.39 11.93 -4.23
C SER A 54 -15.49 12.48 -3.32
N LYS A 55 -15.17 12.72 -2.03
CA LYS A 55 -16.15 13.00 -0.95
C LYS A 55 -17.23 11.92 -0.80
N LEU A 56 -17.01 10.76 -1.38
CA LEU A 56 -17.93 9.62 -1.33
C LEU A 56 -17.58 8.70 -0.16
N LYS A 57 -18.51 7.81 0.18
CA LYS A 57 -18.28 6.73 1.14
C LYS A 57 -17.83 5.48 0.38
N THR A 58 -16.80 4.81 0.89
CA THR A 58 -16.35 3.51 0.37
C THR A 58 -16.54 2.44 1.43
N VAL A 59 -16.73 1.20 0.99
CA VAL A 59 -16.66 0.00 1.83
C VAL A 59 -15.56 -0.86 1.23
N SER A 60 -14.54 -1.14 2.03
CA SER A 60 -13.39 -1.94 1.60
C SER A 60 -13.23 -3.14 2.51
N TYR A 61 -13.01 -4.30 1.91
CA TYR A 61 -12.77 -5.55 2.62
C TYR A 61 -11.31 -5.95 2.43
N PHE A 62 -10.68 -6.36 3.51
CA PHE A 62 -9.29 -6.79 3.50
C PHE A 62 -9.20 -8.20 4.08
N GLN A 63 -8.30 -8.99 3.50
CA GLN A 63 -7.97 -10.31 4.03
C GLN A 63 -6.55 -10.28 4.60
N ASN A 64 -5.80 -11.38 4.49
CA ASN A 64 -4.50 -11.54 5.11
C ASN A 64 -3.53 -10.44 4.69
N ILE A 65 -3.09 -9.63 5.65
CA ILE A 65 -2.07 -8.60 5.49
C ILE A 65 -0.90 -9.00 6.37
N TYR A 66 0.27 -9.20 5.75
CA TYR A 66 1.46 -9.63 6.47
C TYR A 66 2.73 -9.27 5.68
N PHE A 67 3.82 -9.08 6.41
CA PHE A 67 5.16 -9.06 5.82
C PHE A 67 5.67 -10.49 5.66
N SER A 68 6.37 -10.74 4.56
CA SER A 68 7.03 -12.01 4.25
C SER A 68 8.49 -11.74 3.93
N SER A 69 9.39 -12.62 4.38
CA SER A 69 10.81 -12.61 4.02
C SER A 69 11.13 -13.46 2.79
N LYS A 70 10.12 -14.16 2.24
CA LYS A 70 10.21 -14.93 0.98
C LYS A 70 9.89 -14.06 -0.21
#